data_AF-A0A3N8L8K0-F1
#
_entry.id   AF-A0A3N8L8K0-F1
#
_cell.length_a   1.000
_cell.length_b   1.000
_cell.length_c   1.000
_cell.angle_alpha   90.00
_cell.angle_beta   90.00
_cell.angle_gamma   90.00
#
_symmetry.space_group_name_H-M   'P 1'
#
loop_
_entity.id
_entity.type
_entity.pdbx_description
1 polymer ?
#
loop_
_entity_poly.entity_id
_entity_poly.type
_entity_poly.pdbx_seq_one_letter_code
_entity_poly.pdbx_strand_id
1 'polypeptide(L)' 'MTCRACGWHRVFRPRSDVIIAPPECPACGSADLDIRPAGPLDAPSSLLDHLLRCLKRLARKRR' A
#
# COMPACT_ATOMS: atom_id res chain seq x y z
N MET A 1 5.01 5.02 0.95
CA MET A 1 6.22 5.87 1.15
C MET A 1 7.15 5.64 -0.02
N THR A 2 7.56 6.70 -0.69
CA THR A 2 8.41 6.63 -1.89
C THR A 2 9.49 7.69 -1.80
N CYS A 3 10.75 7.34 -2.06
CA CYS A 3 11.84 8.30 -2.19
C CYS A 3 11.94 8.80 -3.64
N ARG A 4 11.92 10.12 -3.84
CA ARG A 4 12.01 10.72 -5.18
C ARG A 4 13.44 10.74 -5.74
N ALA A 5 14.45 10.65 -4.87
CA ALA A 5 15.85 10.66 -5.26
C ALA A 5 16.35 9.33 -5.82
N CYS A 6 15.93 8.19 -5.23
CA CYS A 6 16.43 6.86 -5.61
C CYS A 6 15.33 5.88 -6.06
N GLY A 7 14.05 6.27 -5.98
CA GLY A 7 12.93 5.41 -6.34
C GLY A 7 12.58 4.33 -5.32
N TRP A 8 13.24 4.30 -4.15
CA TRP A 8 12.91 3.35 -3.10
C TRP A 8 11.45 3.48 -2.69
N HIS A 9 10.74 2.36 -2.57
CA HIS A 9 9.31 2.34 -2.30
C HIS A 9 8.95 1.31 -1.22
N ARG A 10 8.06 1.72 -0.30
CA ARG A 10 7.49 0.86 0.74
C ARG A 10 6.01 1.16 0.93
N VAL A 11 5.20 0.12 0.80
CA VAL A 11 3.77 0.15 1.12
C VAL A 11 3.58 -0.35 2.55
N PHE A 12 2.92 0.46 3.39
CA PHE A 12 2.47 0.02 4.71
C PHE A 12 1.08 -0.59 4.59
N ARG A 13 0.77 -1.58 5.43
CA ARG A 13 -0.55 -2.22 5.38
C ARG A 13 -1.65 -1.20 5.73
N PRO A 14 -2.82 -1.25 5.09
CA PRO A 14 -3.93 -0.32 5.34
C PRO A 14 -4.48 -0.31 6.79
N ARG A 15 -4.04 -1.25 7.65
CA ARG A 15 -4.47 -1.35 9.06
C ARG A 15 -3.46 -0.77 10.05
N SER A 16 -2.44 -0.07 9.58
CA SER A 16 -1.54 0.68 10.48
C SER A 16 -2.16 2.03 10.80
N ASP A 17 -2.70 2.18 12.01
CA ASP A 17 -3.27 3.47 12.47
C ASP A 17 -2.19 4.56 12.66
N VAL A 18 -0.93 4.14 12.75
CA VAL A 18 0.24 5.02 12.88
C VAL A 18 1.32 4.61 11.88
N ILE A 19 1.82 5.58 11.10
CA ILE A 19 2.99 5.41 10.24
C ILE A 19 4.15 6.12 10.92
N ILE A 20 5.09 5.36 11.49
CA ILE A 20 6.38 5.89 11.93
C ILE A 20 7.31 5.84 10.72
N ALA A 21 7.46 6.98 10.04
CA ALA A 21 8.36 7.11 8.91
C ALA A 21 9.73 7.65 9.38
N PRO A 22 10.85 7.08 8.90
CA PRO A 22 12.16 7.66 9.14
C PRO A 22 12.25 9.04 8.44
N PRO A 23 13.02 9.99 9.00
CA PRO A 23 13.21 11.32 8.39
C PRO A 23 13.96 11.25 7.05
N GLU A 24 14.69 10.16 6.81
CA GLU A 24 15.58 9.99 5.67
C GLU A 24 15.33 8.64 4.99
N CYS A 25 15.61 8.57 3.69
CA CYS A 25 15.51 7.36 2.92
C CYS A 25 16.51 6.31 3.44
N PRO A 26 16.06 5.11 3.82
CA PRO A 26 16.97 4.07 4.31
C PRO A 26 17.90 3.51 3.23
N ALA A 27 17.64 3.81 1.95
CA ALA A 27 18.45 3.35 0.83
C ALA A 27 19.52 4.36 0.39
N CYS A 28 19.23 5.67 0.44
CA CYS A 28 20.13 6.70 -0.10
C CYS A 28 20.39 7.89 0.83
N GLY A 29 19.77 7.94 2.01
CA GLY A 29 19.90 9.05 2.97
C GLY A 29 19.20 10.35 2.58
N SER A 30 18.50 10.41 1.44
CA SER A 30 17.76 11.61 1.03
C SER A 30 16.54 11.86 1.92
N ALA A 31 16.30 13.12 2.28
CA ALA A 31 15.09 13.57 2.98
C ALA A 31 13.87 13.75 2.04
N ASP A 32 14.04 13.58 0.72
CA ASP A 32 12.98 13.73 -0.28
C ASP A 32 12.09 12.48 -0.34
N LEU A 33 11.24 12.36 0.69
CA LEU A 33 10.32 11.25 0.93
C LEU A 33 8.87 11.70 0.76
N ASP A 34 8.16 11.07 -0.16
CA ASP A 34 6.72 11.21 -0.34
C ASP A 34 5.99 10.17 0.53
N ILE A 35 5.38 10.64 1.62
CA ILE A 35 4.63 9.81 2.57
C ILE A 35 3.15 9.99 2.31
N ARG A 36 2.51 8.92 1.81
CA ARG A 36 1.08 8.87 1.56
C ARG A 36 0.48 7.63 2.22
N PRO A 37 -0.74 7.73 2.78
CA PRO A 37 -1.46 6.57 3.29
C PRO A 37 -1.74 5.58 2.16
N ALA A 38 -1.68 4.29 2.45
CA ALA A 38 -1.98 3.25 1.47
C ALA A 38 -3.49 3.18 1.22
N GLY A 39 -3.89 3.41 -0.03
CA GLY A 39 -5.23 3.19 -0.53
C GLY A 39 -5.56 1.70 -0.71
N PRO A 40 -6.84 1.37 -0.92
CA PRO A 40 -7.31 -0.02 -1.03
C PRO A 40 -6.71 -0.80 -2.20
N LEU A 41 -6.13 -0.10 -3.19
CA LEU A 41 -5.59 -0.64 -4.43
C LEU A 41 -4.05 -0.55 -4.53
N ASP A 42 -3.39 0.00 -3.51
CA ASP A 42 -1.95 0.28 -3.57
C ASP A 42 -1.09 -0.97 -3.30
N ALA A 43 -1.70 -2.07 -2.82
CA ALA A 43 -0.98 -3.33 -2.68
C ALA A 43 -1.09 -4.17 -3.97
N PRO A 44 -0.01 -4.82 -4.43
CA PRO A 44 -0.01 -5.54 -5.71
C PRO A 44 -1.05 -6.67 -5.79
N SER A 45 -1.43 -7.29 -4.66
CA SER A 45 -2.50 -8.31 -4.63
C SER A 45 -3.90 -7.74 -4.41
N SER A 46 -4.03 -6.45 -4.07
CA SER A 46 -5.29 -5.91 -3.54
C SER A 46 -6.43 -5.86 -4.54
N LEU A 47 -6.14 -5.61 -5.82
CA LEU A 47 -7.12 -5.69 -6.90
C LEU A 47 -7.64 -7.12 -7.05
N LEU A 48 -6.73 -8.11 -7.07
CA LEU A 48 -7.10 -9.52 -7.15
C LEU A 48 -7.92 -9.95 -5.92
N ASP A 49 -7.49 -9.57 -4.72
CA ASP A 49 -8.20 -9.84 -3.46
C ASP A 49 -9.59 -9.17 -3.42
N HIS A 50 -9.74 -8.01 -4.03
CA HIS A 50 -11.03 -7.32 -4.16
C HIS A 50 -11.95 -8.05 -5.13
N LEU A 51 -11.45 -8.42 -6.31
CA LEU A 51 -12.20 -9.19 -7.32
C LEU A 51 -12.64 -10.54 -6.78
N LEU A 52 -11.76 -11.28 -6.11
CA LEU A 52 -12.09 -12.57 -5.48
C LEU A 52 -13.18 -12.42 -4.41
N ARG A 53 -13.15 -11.33 -3.62
CA ARG A 53 -14.22 -11.04 -2.65
C ARG A 53 -15.56 -10.74 -3.32
N CYS A 54 -15.56 -9.96 -4.39
CA CYS A 54 -16.77 -9.66 -5.16
C CYS A 54 -17.37 -10.93 -5.79
N LEU A 55 -16.54 -11.76 -6.41
CA LEU A 55 -16.97 -13.03 -7.00
C LEU A 55 -17.57 -13.99 -5.96
N LYS A 56 -16.93 -14.12 -4.79
CA LYS A 56 -17.47 -14.94 -3.68
C LYS A 56 -18.83 -14.43 -3.19
N ARG A 57 -19.05 -13.11 -3.13
CA ARG A 57 -20.35 -12.52 -2.76
C ARG A 57 -21.44 -12.81 -3.78
N LEU A 58 -21.12 -12.71 -5.08
CA LEU A 58 -22.05 -13.03 -6.16
C LEU A 58 -22.43 -14.51 -6.18
N ALA A 59 -21.46 -15.41 -5.96
CA ALA A 59 -21.70 -16.85 -5.89
C ALA A 59 -22.61 -17.23 -4.71
N ARG A 60 -22.47 -16.60 -3.54
CA ARG A 60 -23.35 -16.84 -2.38
C ARG A 60 -24.77 -16.33 -2.58
N LYS A 61 -24.97 -15.25 -3.33
CA LYS A 61 -26.30 -14.64 -3.53
C LYS A 61 -27.18 -15.41 -4.54
N ARG A 62 -26.59 -16.33 -5.30
CA ARG A 62 -27.27 -17.19 -6.30
C ARG A 62 -27.72 -18.55 -5.76
N ARG A 63 -27.48 -18.84 -4.48
CA ARG A 63 -27.85 -20.10 -3.81
C ARG A 63 -28.97 -19.84 -2.81
#